data_AF-A0A542UUC4-F1
#
_entry.id   AF-A0A542UUC4-F1
#
_cell.length_a   1.000
_cell.length_b   1.000
_cell.length_c   1.000
_cell.angle_alpha   90.00
_cell.angle_beta   90.00
_cell.angle_gamma   90.00
#
_symmetry.space_group_name_H-M   'P 1'
#
loop_
_entity.id
_entity.type
_entity.pdbx_description
1 polymer ?
#
loop_
_entity_poly.entity_id
_entity_poly.type
_entity_poly.pdbx_seq_one_letter_code
_entity_poly.pdbx_strand_id
1 'polypeptide(L)'
;MASVEAAERRVDELRALLSAVRAARADVPSLRRATSAVGAPGSWTGTAAHRLHHDELIPVGAQLDAGLERAEQAVLDDLQHAERALGRAQDEQDAERRAGR
;
A
#
# COMPACT_ATOMS: atom_id res chain seq x y z
N MET A 1 5.54 28.17 11.31
CA MET A 1 4.56 27.33 12.05
C MET A 1 3.65 26.55 11.10
N ALA A 2 2.96 27.18 10.15
CA ALA A 2 2.10 26.48 9.20
C ALA A 2 2.81 25.44 8.30
N SER A 3 4.11 25.60 8.05
CA SER A 3 4.92 24.68 7.24
C SER A 3 5.18 23.33 7.92
N VAL A 4 5.52 23.34 9.21
CA VAL A 4 5.78 22.13 10.01
C VAL A 4 4.48 21.35 10.21
N GLU A 5 3.39 22.02 10.59
CA GLU A 5 2.08 21.37 10.76
C GLU A 5 1.57 20.73 9.46
N ALA A 6 1.77 21.39 8.31
CA ALA A 6 1.43 20.82 7.01
C ALA A 6 2.29 19.59 6.67
N ALA A 7 3.59 19.62 7.01
CA ALA A 7 4.49 18.50 6.80
C ALA A 7 4.16 17.30 7.71
N GLU A 8 3.82 17.54 8.98
CA GLU A 8 3.36 16.52 9.92
C GLU A 8 2.09 15.84 9.42
N ARG A 9 1.08 16.64 9.02
CA ARG A 9 -0.16 16.11 8.45
C ARG A 9 0.08 15.23 7.24
N ARG A 10 1.00 15.63 6.36
CA ARG A 10 1.36 14.85 5.18
C ARG A 10 1.99 13.50 5.55
N VAL A 11 2.87 13.48 6.56
CA VAL A 11 3.46 12.23 7.07
C VAL A 11 2.38 11.31 7.64
N ASP A 12 1.45 11.85 8.41
CA ASP A 12 0.35 11.06 9.01
C ASP A 12 -0.59 10.48 7.95
N GLU A 13 -0.94 11.25 6.92
CA GLU A 13 -1.71 10.77 5.76
C GLU A 13 -1.01 9.61 5.06
N LEU A 14 0.30 9.71 4.83
CA LEU A 14 1.09 8.66 4.18
C LEU A 14 1.20 7.40 5.05
N ARG A 15 1.31 7.54 6.37
CA ARG A 15 1.28 6.41 7.31
C ARG A 15 -0.08 5.71 7.32
N ALA A 16 -1.17 6.47 7.31
CA ALA A 16 -2.52 5.92 7.20
C ALA A 16 -2.70 5.16 5.89
N LEU A 17 -2.25 5.72 4.76
CA LEU A 17 -2.28 5.07 3.46
C LEU A 17 -1.46 3.78 3.44
N LEU A 18 -0.23 3.81 3.99
CA LEU A 18 0.63 2.62 4.09
C LEU A 18 -0.06 1.51 4.89
N SER A 19 -0.70 1.85 6.00
CA SER A 19 -1.45 0.88 6.80
C SER A 19 -2.61 0.27 6.01
N ALA A 20 -3.33 1.08 5.22
CA ALA A 20 -4.43 0.59 4.40
C ALA A 20 -3.95 -0.34 3.28
N VAL A 21 -2.83 -0.01 2.62
CA VAL A 21 -2.23 -0.87 1.57
C VAL A 21 -1.78 -2.21 2.16
N ARG A 22 -1.13 -2.19 3.33
CA ARG A 22 -0.72 -3.42 4.03
C ARG A 22 -1.90 -4.29 4.45
N ALA A 23 -2.99 -3.68 4.91
CA ALA A 23 -4.22 -4.40 5.22
C ALA A 23 -4.80 -5.06 3.95
N ALA A 24 -4.91 -4.31 2.85
CA ALA A 24 -5.38 -4.86 1.57
C ALA A 24 -4.51 -6.02 1.08
N ARG A 25 -3.18 -5.92 1.22
CA ARG A 25 -2.25 -7.00 0.87
C ARG A 25 -2.42 -8.24 1.77
N ALA A 26 -2.69 -8.05 3.06
CA ALA A 26 -2.96 -9.15 3.98
C ALA A 26 -4.25 -9.92 3.64
N ASP A 27 -5.19 -9.30 2.93
CA ASP A 27 -6.44 -9.92 2.47
C ASP A 27 -6.29 -10.72 1.16
N VAL A 28 -5.26 -10.47 0.35
CA VAL A 28 -5.04 -11.18 -0.94
C VAL A 28 -5.00 -12.71 -0.80
N PRO A 29 -4.34 -13.31 0.21
CA PRO A 29 -4.37 -14.76 0.42
C PRO A 29 -5.79 -15.35 0.55
N SER A 30 -6.76 -14.60 1.09
CA SER A 30 -8.14 -15.06 1.21
C SER A 30 -8.83 -15.16 -0.15
N LEU A 31 -8.56 -14.20 -1.05
CA LEU A 31 -9.00 -14.22 -2.44
C LEU A 31 -8.35 -15.37 -3.22
N ARG A 32 -7.07 -15.64 -2.95
CA ARG A 32 -6.33 -16.76 -3.54
C ARG A 32 -6.94 -18.12 -3.15
N ARG A 33 -7.38 -18.27 -1.89
CA ARG A 33 -8.10 -19.48 -1.45
C ARG A 33 -9.44 -19.63 -2.16
N ALA A 34 -10.24 -18.56 -2.24
CA ALA A 34 -11.54 -18.59 -2.91
C ALA A 34 -11.41 -18.95 -4.40
N THR A 35 -10.43 -18.36 -5.08
CA THR A 35 -10.16 -18.64 -6.50
C THR A 35 -9.65 -20.07 -6.71
N SER A 36 -8.82 -20.61 -5.81
CA SER A 36 -8.35 -22.01 -5.86
C SER A 36 -9.43 -23.06 -5.67
N ALA A 37 -10.59 -22.69 -5.11
CA ALA A 37 -11.72 -23.58 -5.00
C ALA A 37 -12.40 -23.83 -6.35
N VAL A 38 -12.24 -22.95 -7.35
CA VAL A 38 -12.78 -23.15 -8.71
C VAL A 38 -11.97 -24.23 -9.42
N GLY A 39 -12.64 -25.29 -9.88
CA GLY A 39 -12.00 -26.45 -10.52
C GLY A 39 -11.52 -27.54 -9.55
N ALA A 40 -11.66 -27.34 -8.23
CA ALA A 40 -11.35 -28.36 -7.24
C ALA A 40 -12.42 -29.48 -7.20
N PRO A 41 -12.05 -30.75 -6.94
CA PRO A 41 -13.02 -31.82 -6.75
C PRO A 41 -14.05 -31.47 -5.67
N GLY A 42 -15.35 -31.62 -5.97
CA GLY A 42 -16.43 -31.27 -5.06
C GLY A 42 -16.91 -29.81 -5.14
N SER A 43 -16.37 -29.00 -6.05
CA SER A 43 -16.84 -27.65 -6.37
C SER A 43 -17.33 -27.53 -7.82
N TRP A 44 -17.45 -26.31 -8.33
CA TRP A 44 -17.67 -26.08 -9.76
C TRP A 44 -16.45 -26.58 -10.56
N THR A 45 -16.67 -27.63 -11.36
CA THR A 45 -15.64 -28.39 -12.09
C THR A 45 -15.94 -28.46 -13.59
N GLY A 46 -14.98 -28.98 -14.37
CA GLY A 46 -15.07 -29.12 -15.83
C GLY A 46 -14.19 -28.13 -16.60
N THR A 47 -14.20 -28.22 -17.93
CA THR A 47 -13.33 -27.42 -18.81
C THR A 47 -13.58 -25.92 -18.74
N ALA A 48 -14.81 -25.48 -18.47
CA ALA A 48 -15.13 -24.07 -18.25
C ALA A 48 -14.56 -23.55 -16.93
N ALA A 49 -14.70 -24.31 -15.84
CA ALA A 49 -14.14 -23.97 -14.54
C ALA A 49 -12.60 -23.95 -14.58
N HIS A 50 -11.97 -24.89 -15.30
CA HIS A 50 -10.53 -24.92 -15.49
C HIS A 50 -10.02 -23.68 -16.22
N ARG A 51 -10.66 -23.30 -17.35
CA ARG A 51 -10.30 -22.09 -18.09
C ARG A 51 -10.49 -20.82 -17.25
N LEU A 52 -11.61 -20.67 -16.56
CA LEU A 52 -11.81 -19.53 -15.67
C LEU A 52 -10.73 -19.46 -14.58
N HIS A 53 -10.41 -20.60 -13.96
CA HIS A 53 -9.39 -20.61 -12.91
C HIS A 53 -8.00 -20.23 -13.44
N HIS A 54 -7.57 -20.87 -14.53
CA HIS A 54 -6.22 -20.77 -15.03
C HIS A 54 -5.98 -19.50 -15.88
N ASP A 55 -6.93 -19.15 -16.74
CA ASP A 55 -6.75 -18.11 -17.74
C ASP A 55 -7.19 -16.73 -17.22
N GLU A 56 -8.08 -16.68 -16.22
CA GLU A 56 -8.63 -15.42 -15.70
C GLU A 56 -8.24 -15.20 -14.23
N LEU A 57 -8.60 -16.12 -13.32
CA LEU A 57 -8.48 -15.88 -11.87
C LEU A 57 -7.03 -15.89 -11.37
N ILE A 58 -6.19 -16.81 -11.84
CA ILE A 58 -4.77 -16.86 -11.47
C ILE A 58 -4.04 -15.59 -11.93
N PRO A 59 -4.14 -15.16 -13.22
CA PRO A 59 -3.48 -13.94 -13.69
C PRO A 59 -3.95 -12.69 -12.94
N VAL A 60 -5.26 -12.53 -12.72
CA VAL A 60 -5.80 -11.37 -11.97
C VAL A 60 -5.28 -11.36 -10.54
N GLY A 61 -5.25 -12.52 -9.87
CA GLY A 61 -4.69 -12.63 -8.51
C GLY A 61 -3.21 -12.25 -8.45
N ALA A 62 -2.40 -12.70 -9.41
CA ALA A 62 -0.98 -12.37 -9.49
C ALA A 62 -0.75 -10.87 -9.79
N GLN A 63 -1.55 -10.29 -10.68
CA GLN A 63 -1.49 -8.86 -11.00
C GLN A 63 -1.88 -7.99 -9.80
N LEU A 64 -2.89 -8.41 -9.03
CA LEU A 64 -3.31 -7.70 -7.82
C LEU A 64 -2.21 -7.69 -6.76
N ASP A 65 -1.57 -8.83 -6.51
CA ASP A 65 -0.47 -8.97 -5.55
C ASP A 65 0.71 -8.06 -5.94
N ALA A 66 1.18 -8.18 -7.18
CA ALA A 66 2.26 -7.33 -7.71
C ALA A 66 1.88 -5.84 -7.79
N GLY A 67 0.59 -5.52 -7.96
CA GLY A 67 0.08 -4.15 -7.92
C GLY A 67 0.14 -3.55 -6.52
N LEU A 68 -0.29 -4.32 -5.52
CA LEU A 68 -0.26 -3.91 -4.10
C LEU A 68 1.17 -3.81 -3.57
N GLU A 69 2.09 -4.69 -3.97
CA GLU A 69 3.51 -4.58 -3.63
C GLU A 69 4.13 -3.30 -4.18
N ARG A 70 3.85 -2.96 -5.44
CA ARG A 70 4.31 -1.70 -6.04
C ARG A 70 3.69 -0.48 -5.36
N ALA A 71 2.42 -0.54 -5.01
CA ALA A 71 1.74 0.53 -4.26
C ALA A 71 2.36 0.70 -2.87
N GLU A 72 2.65 -0.39 -2.15
CA GLU A 72 3.31 -0.35 -0.84
C GLU A 72 4.68 0.33 -0.95
N GLN A 73 5.48 -0.05 -1.95
CA GLN A 73 6.80 0.54 -2.16
C GLN A 73 6.71 2.03 -2.50
N ALA A 74 5.79 2.43 -3.38
CA ALA A 74 5.60 3.83 -3.74
C ALA A 74 5.24 4.70 -2.52
N VAL A 75 4.37 4.19 -1.64
CA VAL A 75 3.99 4.91 -0.41
C VAL A 75 5.16 4.98 0.57
N LEU A 76 5.98 3.94 0.67
CA LEU A 76 7.21 3.96 1.49
C LEU A 76 8.20 5.02 1.00
N ASP A 77 8.40 5.12 -0.31
CA ASP A 77 9.30 6.10 -0.92
C ASP A 77 8.79 7.53 -0.66
N ASP A 78 7.49 7.77 -0.85
CA ASP A 78 6.83 9.05 -0.55
C ASP A 78 6.91 9.41 0.93
N LEU A 79 6.70 8.43 1.83
CA LEU A 79 6.81 8.63 3.28
C LEU A 79 8.24 9.03 3.66
N GLN A 80 9.25 8.34 3.11
CA GLN A 80 10.64 8.68 3.36
C GLN A 80 10.97 10.10 2.86
N HIS A 81 10.41 10.51 1.72
CA HIS A 81 10.56 11.88 1.23
C HIS A 81 9.90 12.91 2.16
N ALA A 82 8.68 12.64 2.61
CA ALA A 82 7.94 13.51 3.52
C ALA A 82 8.62 13.66 4.88
N GLU A 83 9.14 12.57 5.47
CA GLU A 83 9.87 12.61 6.75
C GLU A 83 11.15 13.45 6.65
N ARG A 84 11.89 13.36 5.53
CA ARG A 84 13.03 14.25 5.28
C ARG A 84 12.62 15.71 5.15
N ALA A 85 11.48 15.99 4.51
CA ALA A 85 10.98 17.35 4.36
C ALA A 85 10.53 17.94 5.71
N LEU A 86 9.88 17.13 6.55
CA LEU A 86 9.51 17.51 7.90
C LEU A 86 10.75 17.85 8.75
N GLY A 87 11.79 17.00 8.72
CA GLY A 87 13.03 17.28 9.44
C GLY A 87 13.65 18.62 9.05
N ARG A 88 13.71 18.93 7.74
CA ARG A 88 14.20 20.23 7.26
C ARG A 88 13.35 21.41 7.77
N ALA A 89 12.03 21.28 7.76
CA ALA A 89 11.13 22.33 8.23
C ALA A 89 11.26 22.57 9.75
N GLN A 90 11.50 21.51 10.52
CA GLN A 90 11.78 21.59 11.96
C GLN A 90 13.12 22.26 12.25
N ASP A 91 14.18 21.88 11.52
CA ASP A 91 15.51 22.50 11.63
C ASP A 91 15.48 24.01 11.34
N GLU A 92 14.75 24.41 10.29
CA GLU A 92 14.57 25.81 9.90
C GLU A 92 13.80 26.59 10.98
N GLN A 93 12.69 26.05 11.49
CA GLN A 93 11.93 26.67 12.57
C GLN A 93 12.77 26.83 13.84
N ASP A 94 13.61 25.85 14.18
CA ASP A 94 14.48 25.92 15.34
C ASP A 94 15.62 26.92 15.15
N ALA A 95 16.16 27.05 13.94
CA ALA A 95 17.12 28.09 13.62
C ALA A 95 16.52 29.50 13.76
N GLU A 96 15.30 29.72 13.24
CA GLU A 96 14.55 30.97 13.41
C GLU A 96 14.31 31.30 14.89
N ARG A 97 13.90 30.31 15.69
CA ARG A 97 13.69 30.48 17.14
C ARG A 97 14.97 30.85 17.89
N ARG A 98 16.12 30.34 17.46
CA ARG A 98 17.44 30.66 18.05
C ARG A 98 17.95 32.04 17.62
N ALA A 99 17.69 32.45 16.39
CA ALA A 99 18.12 33.74 15.85
C ALA A 99 17.23 34.92 16.29
N GLY A 100 15.97 34.66 16.67
CA GLY A 100 15.05 35.65 17.22
C GLY A 100 15.13 35.84 18.74
N ARG A 101 16.10 35.21 19.41
CA ARG A 101 16.48 35.46 20.81
C ARG A 101 17.76 36.29 20.86
#